data_AF-A0A062U623-F1
#
_entry.id   AF-A0A062U623-F1
#
_cell.length_a   1.000
_cell.length_b   1.000
_cell.length_c   1.000
_cell.angle_alpha   90.00
_cell.angle_beta   90.00
_cell.angle_gamma   90.00
#
_symmetry.space_group_name_H-M   'P 1'
#
loop_
_entity.id
_entity.type
_entity.pdbx_description
1 polymer ?
#
loop_
_entity_poly.entity_id
_entity_poly.type
_entity_poly.pdbx_seq_one_letter_code
_entity_poly.pdbx_strand_id
1 'polypeptide(L)'
;MTIQRAIKKGRLSADRDEQGAYRIDPAELHRVFPKDARSKPEQGKSNKASQEPSQSESLLRREIEIRDEKLDLIEKERRREREQLETTIEDLRKRLDTEAAERQRLTLLITDQREKEERQIAEETSQKKRGLFGWKKG
;
A
#
# COMPACT_ATOMS: atom_id res chain seq x y z
N MET A 1 -7.91 -8.26 -55.53
CA MET A 1 -9.38 -8.47 -55.39
C MET A 1 -9.98 -7.20 -54.81
N THR A 2 -11.14 -6.72 -55.29
CA THR A 2 -11.80 -5.50 -54.79
C THR A 2 -13.05 -5.85 -53.98
N ILE A 3 -13.47 -4.96 -53.07
CA ILE A 3 -14.64 -5.17 -52.19
C ILE A 3 -15.91 -5.45 -53.00
N GLN A 4 -16.21 -4.61 -54.01
CA GLN A 4 -17.39 -4.79 -54.86
C GLN A 4 -17.41 -6.15 -55.60
N ARG A 5 -16.24 -6.64 -56.04
CA ARG A 5 -16.11 -7.94 -56.70
C ARG A 5 -16.25 -9.09 -55.70
N ALA A 6 -15.89 -8.90 -54.43
CA ALA A 6 -16.06 -9.88 -53.37
C ALA A 6 -17.54 -10.07 -53.01
N ILE A 7 -18.28 -8.96 -52.91
CA ILE A 7 -19.74 -8.96 -52.67
C ILE A 7 -20.46 -9.63 -53.82
N LYS A 8 -20.18 -9.23 -55.08
CA LYS A 8 -20.81 -9.85 -56.27
C LYS A 8 -20.53 -11.35 -56.40
N LYS A 9 -19.41 -11.84 -55.86
CA LYS A 9 -19.04 -13.26 -55.87
C LYS A 9 -19.53 -14.04 -54.63
N GLY A 10 -20.26 -13.39 -53.72
CA GLY A 10 -20.72 -14.00 -52.47
C GLY A 10 -19.60 -14.35 -51.48
N ARG A 11 -18.39 -13.81 -51.66
CA ARG A 11 -17.25 -14.06 -50.74
C ARG A 11 -17.26 -13.14 -49.52
N LEU A 12 -17.91 -11.99 -49.64
CA LEU A 12 -18.08 -10.99 -48.59
C LEU A 12 -19.57 -10.71 -48.43
N SER A 13 -20.11 -10.94 -47.24
CA SER A 13 -21.50 -10.63 -46.92
C SER A 13 -21.65 -9.13 -46.69
N ALA A 14 -22.67 -8.53 -47.29
CA ALA A 14 -22.96 -7.11 -47.17
C ALA A 14 -24.46 -6.88 -47.34
N ASP A 15 -25.06 -6.13 -46.42
CA ASP A 15 -26.44 -5.70 -46.53
C ASP A 15 -26.52 -4.38 -47.30
N ARG A 16 -27.66 -4.10 -47.93
CA ARG A 16 -27.92 -2.78 -48.54
C ARG A 16 -28.81 -1.97 -47.63
N ASP A 17 -28.44 -0.73 -47.37
CA ASP A 17 -29.31 0.22 -46.69
C ASP A 17 -30.34 0.84 -47.66
N GLU A 18 -31.27 1.62 -47.09
CA GLU A 18 -32.34 2.32 -47.82
C GLU A 18 -31.81 3.35 -48.83
N GLN A 19 -30.53 3.72 -48.72
CA GLN A 19 -29.83 4.68 -49.58
C GLN A 19 -28.98 3.97 -50.64
N GLY A 20 -28.99 2.64 -50.66
CA GLY A 20 -28.28 1.80 -51.63
C GLY A 20 -26.79 1.58 -51.33
N ALA A 21 -26.29 2.00 -50.17
CA ALA A 21 -24.93 1.75 -49.74
C ALA A 21 -24.79 0.38 -49.05
N TYR A 22 -23.58 -0.18 -49.11
CA TYR A 22 -23.28 -1.49 -48.53
C TYR A 22 -22.87 -1.34 -47.07
N ARG A 23 -23.60 -2.01 -46.18
CA ARG A 23 -23.25 -2.21 -44.78
C ARG A 23 -22.54 -3.55 -44.65
N ILE A 24 -21.26 -3.50 -44.28
CA ILE A 24 -20.39 -4.68 -44.18
C ILE A 24 -19.97 -4.79 -42.72
N ASP A 25 -20.09 -5.98 -42.14
CA ASP A 25 -19.58 -6.26 -40.81
C ASP A 25 -18.03 -6.19 -40.81
N PRO A 26 -17.40 -5.48 -39.87
CA PRO A 26 -15.96 -5.51 -39.68
C PRO A 26 -15.33 -6.92 -39.68
N ALA A 27 -16.01 -7.92 -39.11
CA ALA A 27 -15.54 -9.31 -39.09
C ALA A 27 -15.46 -9.93 -40.50
N GLU A 28 -16.46 -9.65 -41.34
CA GLU A 28 -16.49 -10.06 -42.75
C GLU A 28 -15.32 -9.43 -43.53
N LEU A 29 -15.03 -8.16 -43.27
CA LEU A 29 -13.94 -7.44 -43.92
C LEU A 29 -12.58 -8.05 -43.58
N HIS A 30 -12.30 -8.30 -42.29
CA HIS A 30 -11.03 -8.89 -41.84
C HIS A 30 -10.85 -10.33 -42.34
N ARG A 31 -11.94 -11.12 -42.46
CA ARG A 31 -11.86 -12.48 -43.00
C ARG A 31 -11.46 -12.51 -44.48
N VAL A 32 -12.03 -11.62 -45.29
CA VAL A 32 -11.84 -11.63 -46.75
C VAL A 32 -10.60 -10.83 -47.16
N PHE A 33 -10.28 -9.78 -46.42
CA PHE A 33 -9.14 -8.91 -46.64
C PHE A 33 -8.28 -8.82 -45.36
N PRO A 34 -7.60 -9.91 -44.97
CA PRO A 34 -6.67 -9.85 -43.86
C PRO A 34 -5.53 -8.90 -44.20
N LYS A 35 -5.13 -8.06 -43.24
CA LYS A 35 -4.10 -7.01 -43.43
C LYS A 35 -2.75 -7.58 -43.89
N ASP A 36 -2.51 -8.86 -43.64
CA ASP A 36 -1.27 -9.58 -43.98
C ASP A 36 -1.32 -10.31 -45.33
N ALA A 37 -2.39 -10.15 -46.13
CA ALA A 37 -2.54 -10.84 -47.43
C ALA A 37 -1.53 -10.42 -48.52
N ARG A 38 -0.53 -9.58 -48.20
CA ARG A 38 0.63 -9.32 -49.07
C ARG A 38 1.89 -10.07 -48.67
N SER A 39 1.85 -10.92 -47.64
CA SER A 39 2.95 -11.83 -47.31
C SER A 39 2.42 -13.21 -46.99
N LYS A 40 2.20 -14.02 -48.02
CA LYS A 40 2.50 -15.44 -47.90
C LYS A 40 4.02 -15.59 -48.08
N PRO A 41 4.81 -15.92 -47.06
CA PRO A 41 5.98 -16.74 -47.31
C PRO A 41 5.50 -18.19 -47.36
N GLU A 42 5.78 -18.84 -48.48
CA GLU A 42 5.87 -20.30 -48.51
C GLU A 42 6.77 -20.77 -47.37
N GLN A 43 6.44 -21.94 -46.81
CA GLN A 43 7.28 -22.64 -45.84
C GLN A 43 8.71 -22.79 -46.39
N GLY A 44 9.66 -22.11 -45.76
CA GLY A 44 11.06 -22.14 -46.16
C GLY A 44 11.96 -21.58 -45.07
N LYS A 45 12.46 -22.48 -44.23
CA LYS A 45 13.70 -22.45 -43.43
C LYS A 45 14.46 -21.11 -43.31
N SER A 46 14.80 -20.81 -42.05
CA SER A 46 15.91 -19.95 -41.61
C SER A 46 15.78 -18.48 -42.00
N ASN A 47 15.62 -17.61 -41.01
CA ASN A 47 16.66 -16.63 -40.72
C ASN A 47 16.50 -16.09 -39.29
N LYS A 48 17.52 -16.41 -38.48
CA LYS A 48 17.86 -15.73 -37.25
C LYS A 48 18.40 -14.35 -37.65
N ALA A 49 17.51 -13.46 -38.08
CA ALA A 49 17.83 -12.06 -38.34
C ALA A 49 17.51 -11.29 -37.06
N SER A 50 18.54 -10.63 -36.52
CA SER A 50 18.42 -9.69 -35.42
C SER A 50 17.27 -8.72 -35.69
N GLN A 51 16.12 -8.94 -35.07
CA GLN A 51 15.05 -7.96 -35.02
C GLN A 51 15.51 -6.87 -34.06
N GLU A 52 16.02 -5.78 -34.64
CA GLU A 52 16.05 -4.50 -33.94
C GLU A 52 14.65 -4.30 -33.32
N PRO A 53 14.57 -3.97 -32.02
CA PRO A 53 13.28 -3.76 -31.37
C PRO A 53 12.55 -2.66 -32.14
N SER A 54 11.29 -2.90 -32.45
CA SER A 54 10.48 -1.86 -33.11
C SER A 54 10.52 -0.57 -32.26
N GLN A 55 10.36 0.60 -32.88
CA GLN A 55 10.32 1.87 -32.13
C GLN A 55 9.27 1.85 -30.99
N SER A 56 8.20 1.06 -31.12
CA SER A 56 7.23 0.86 -30.05
C SER A 56 7.81 0.05 -28.87
N GLU A 57 8.62 -0.97 -29.13
CA GLU A 57 9.26 -1.78 -28.07
C GLU A 57 10.33 -0.98 -27.32
N SER A 58 11.10 -0.13 -28.00
CA SER A 58 12.09 0.72 -27.33
C SER A 58 11.43 1.78 -26.44
N LEU A 59 10.32 2.38 -26.88
CA LEU A 59 9.51 3.29 -26.07
C LEU A 59 8.90 2.59 -24.86
N LEU A 60 8.36 1.38 -25.02
CA LEU A 60 7.81 0.60 -23.91
C LEU A 60 8.89 0.22 -22.88
N ARG A 61 10.08 -0.20 -23.33
CA ARG A 61 11.21 -0.49 -22.44
C ARG A 61 11.63 0.72 -21.62
N ARG A 62 11.70 1.89 -22.27
CA ARG A 62 12.01 3.16 -21.59
C ARG A 62 10.93 3.54 -20.58
N GLU A 63 9.66 3.31 -20.91
CA GLU A 63 8.57 3.58 -19.97
C GLU A 63 8.64 2.65 -18.74
N ILE A 64 8.97 1.37 -18.93
CA ILE A 64 9.19 0.43 -17.83
C ILE A 64 10.35 0.90 -16.95
N GLU A 65 11.50 1.25 -17.55
CA GLU A 65 12.66 1.75 -16.82
C GLU A 65 12.33 2.99 -15.98
N ILE A 66 11.63 3.97 -16.55
CA ILE A 66 11.19 5.16 -15.81
C ILE A 66 10.23 4.81 -14.67
N ARG A 67 9.36 3.81 -14.87
CA ARG A 67 8.43 3.36 -13.81
C ARG A 67 9.18 2.66 -12.69
N ASP A 68 10.15 1.81 -13.03
CA ASP A 68 10.98 1.09 -12.06
C ASP A 68 11.82 2.09 -11.24
N GLU A 69 12.42 3.10 -11.87
CA GLU A 69 13.12 4.19 -11.17
C GLU A 69 12.21 4.95 -10.21
N LYS A 70 10.96 5.24 -10.60
CA LYS A 70 9.97 5.89 -9.73
C LYS A 70 9.59 5.00 -8.55
N LEU A 71 9.40 3.71 -8.77
CA LEU A 71 9.11 2.75 -7.70
C LEU A 71 10.26 2.71 -6.70
N ASP A 72 11.50 2.62 -7.18
CA ASP A 72 12.71 2.65 -6.35
C ASP A 72 12.80 3.91 -5.49
N LEU A 73 12.46 5.08 -6.05
CA LEU A 73 12.44 6.33 -5.31
C LEU A 73 11.37 6.32 -4.21
N ILE A 74 10.15 5.89 -4.55
CA ILE A 74 9.04 5.81 -3.59
C ILE A 74 9.36 4.82 -2.47
N GLU A 75 9.95 3.67 -2.79
CA GLU A 75 10.36 2.67 -1.79
C GLU A 75 11.43 3.23 -0.85
N LYS A 76 12.43 3.96 -1.38
CA LYS A 76 13.45 4.63 -0.57
C LYS A 76 12.85 5.68 0.36
N GLU A 77 11.92 6.50 -0.14
CA GLU A 77 11.21 7.50 0.66
C GLU A 77 10.39 6.83 1.77
N ARG A 78 9.57 5.85 1.43
CA ARG A 78 8.77 5.09 2.42
C ARG A 78 9.63 4.40 3.47
N ARG A 79 10.79 3.87 3.09
CA ARG A 79 11.72 3.26 4.04
C ARG A 79 12.25 4.30 5.03
N ARG A 80 12.67 5.47 4.55
CA ARG A 80 13.14 6.58 5.41
C ARG A 80 12.03 7.06 6.35
N GLU A 81 10.82 7.25 5.84
CA GLU A 81 9.67 7.64 6.66
C GLU A 81 9.40 6.60 7.76
N ARG A 82 9.42 5.31 7.42
CA ARG A 82 9.25 4.23 8.39
C ARG A 82 10.34 4.24 9.46
N GLU A 83 11.60 4.36 9.08
CA GLU A 83 12.74 4.44 10.02
C GLU A 83 12.59 5.63 10.98
N GLN A 84 12.18 6.80 10.47
CA GLN A 84 11.94 7.99 11.28
C GLN A 84 10.77 7.81 12.25
N LEU A 85 9.67 7.20 11.78
CA LEU A 85 8.50 6.92 12.61
C LEU A 85 8.82 5.86 13.67
N GLU A 86 9.55 4.81 13.33
CA GLU A 86 9.99 3.77 14.27
C GLU A 86 10.88 4.36 15.37
N THR A 87 11.85 5.20 15.00
CA THR A 87 12.71 5.92 15.95
C THR A 87 11.88 6.79 16.91
N THR A 88 10.90 7.52 16.37
CA THR A 88 10.01 8.37 17.16
C THR A 88 9.14 7.55 18.11
N ILE A 89 8.57 6.44 17.61
CA ILE A 89 7.75 5.53 18.42
C ILE A 89 8.57 4.93 19.54
N GLU A 90 9.83 4.55 19.28
CA GLU A 90 10.72 3.99 20.30
C GLU A 90 11.05 5.02 21.39
N ASP A 91 11.37 6.26 21.02
CA ASP A 91 11.58 7.35 21.99
C ASP A 91 10.34 7.59 22.86
N LEU A 92 9.16 7.70 22.23
CA LEU A 92 7.91 7.92 22.94
C LEU A 92 7.58 6.76 23.90
N ARG A 93 7.85 5.51 23.50
CA ARG A 93 7.69 4.34 24.38
C ARG A 93 8.62 4.41 25.59
N LYS A 94 9.91 4.68 25.38
CA LYS A 94 10.87 4.81 26.49
C LYS A 94 10.48 5.90 27.48
N ARG A 95 10.02 7.06 26.96
CA ARG A 95 9.52 8.16 27.80
C ARG A 95 8.29 7.76 28.59
N LEU A 96 7.33 7.07 27.96
CA LEU A 96 6.14 6.58 28.63
C LEU A 96 6.46 5.57 29.73
N ASP A 97 7.39 4.65 29.46
CA ASP A 97 7.84 3.65 30.44
C ASP A 97 8.53 4.32 31.64
N THR A 98 9.33 5.36 31.39
CA THR A 98 10.00 6.14 32.42
C THR A 98 8.99 6.88 33.30
N GLU A 99 8.04 7.59 32.69
CA GLU A 99 6.93 8.27 33.39
C GLU A 99 6.07 7.29 34.19
N ALA A 100 5.78 6.11 33.64
CA ALA A 100 5.03 5.07 34.35
C ALA A 100 5.79 4.59 35.59
N ALA A 101 7.10 4.36 35.48
CA ALA A 101 7.95 3.96 36.59
C ALA A 101 8.06 5.06 37.66
N GLU A 102 8.22 6.31 37.25
CA GLU A 102 8.25 7.47 38.16
C GLU A 102 6.93 7.64 38.91
N ARG A 103 5.79 7.56 38.20
CA ARG A 103 4.46 7.62 38.82
C ARG A 103 4.26 6.50 39.83
N GLN A 104 4.70 5.28 39.53
CA GLN A 104 4.63 4.16 40.47
C GLN A 104 5.47 4.44 41.72
N ARG A 105 6.71 4.92 41.57
CA ARG A 105 7.59 5.27 42.70
C ARG A 105 6.99 6.37 43.57
N LEU A 106 6.47 7.44 42.97
CA LEU A 106 5.83 8.53 43.69
C LEU A 106 4.58 8.04 44.44
N THR A 107 3.79 7.17 43.81
CA THR A 107 2.63 6.57 44.46
C THR A 107 3.03 5.78 45.70
N LEU A 108 4.06 4.92 45.60
CA LEU A 108 4.58 4.15 46.73
C LEU A 108 5.08 5.04 47.87
N LEU A 109 5.81 6.12 47.54
CA LEU A 109 6.32 7.06 48.54
C LEU A 109 5.20 7.82 49.25
N ILE A 110 4.18 8.27 48.52
CA ILE A 110 3.01 8.94 49.09
C ILE A 110 2.21 7.98 49.96
N THR A 111 2.02 6.72 49.54
CA THR A 111 1.32 5.73 50.37
C THR A 111 2.08 5.41 51.66
N ASP A 112 3.41 5.26 51.60
CA ASP A 112 4.23 5.02 52.80
C ASP A 112 4.22 6.23 53.76
N GLN A 113 4.26 7.46 53.23
CA GLN A 113 4.10 8.67 54.04
C GLN A 113 2.74 8.73 54.75
N ARG A 114 1.65 8.43 54.03
CA ARG A 114 0.31 8.37 54.61
C ARG A 114 0.20 7.32 55.71
N GLU A 115 0.72 6.11 55.49
CA GLU A 115 0.73 5.07 56.52
C GLU A 115 1.52 5.50 57.77
N LYS A 116 2.65 6.20 57.59
CA LYS A 116 3.44 6.72 58.71
C LYS A 116 2.67 7.78 59.50
N GLU A 117 2.01 8.72 58.81
CA GLU A 117 1.16 9.73 59.45
C GLU A 117 0.00 9.09 60.23
N GLU A 118 -0.68 8.09 59.64
CA GLU A 118 -1.76 7.35 60.31
C GLU A 118 -1.27 6.62 61.56
N ARG A 119 -0.10 5.98 61.51
CA ARG A 119 0.52 5.30 62.66
C ARG A 119 0.86 6.30 63.77
N GLN A 120 1.42 7.47 63.43
CA GLN A 120 1.73 8.51 64.40
C GLN A 120 0.47 9.04 65.10
N ILE A 121 -0.59 9.33 64.34
CA ILE A 121 -1.89 9.76 64.89
C ILE A 121 -2.48 8.68 65.82
N ALA A 122 -2.37 7.40 65.44
CA ALA A 122 -2.83 6.29 66.27
C ALA A 122 -2.05 6.16 67.59
N GLU A 123 -0.73 6.35 67.55
CA GLU A 123 0.13 6.34 68.74
C GLU A 123 -0.17 7.51 69.68
N GLU A 124 -0.27 8.74 69.14
CA GLU A 124 -0.60 9.95 69.91
C GLU A 124 -1.96 9.83 70.61
N THR A 125 -2.98 9.35 69.90
CA THR A 125 -4.32 9.16 70.47
C THR A 125 -4.35 8.09 71.56
N SER A 126 -3.55 7.03 71.42
CA SER A 126 -3.39 5.98 72.44
C SER A 126 -2.69 6.51 73.69
N GLN A 127 -1.59 7.27 73.54
CA GLN A 127 -0.88 7.88 74.66
C GLN A 127 -1.78 8.85 75.44
N LYS A 128 -2.53 9.72 74.74
CA LYS A 128 -3.46 10.66 75.37
C LYS A 128 -4.54 9.94 76.19
N LYS A 129 -5.11 8.85 75.68
CA LYS A 129 -6.06 8.00 76.42
C LYS A 129 -5.43 7.41 77.69
N ARG A 130 -4.20 6.88 77.62
CA ARG A 130 -3.49 6.32 78.79
C ARG A 130 -3.20 7.38 79.87
N GLY A 131 -2.78 8.59 79.47
CA GLY A 131 -2.56 9.70 80.39
C GLY A 131 -3.84 10.16 81.11
N LEU A 132 -4.95 10.27 80.37
CA LEU A 132 -6.27 10.61 80.92
C LEU A 132 -6.80 9.55 81.91
N PHE A 133 -6.54 8.26 81.65
CA PHE A 133 -6.93 7.18 82.56
C PHE A 133 -6.07 7.12 83.83
N GLY A 134 -4.79 7.53 83.76
CA GLY A 134 -3.90 7.60 84.92
C GLY A 134 -4.31 8.67 85.94
N TRP A 135 -4.83 9.81 85.48
CA TRP A 135 -5.28 10.90 86.37
C TRP A 135 -6.62 10.60 87.08
N LYS A 136 -7.44 9.70 86.53
CA LYS A 136 -8.74 9.29 87.10
C LYS A 136 -8.65 8.23 88.22
N LYS A 137 -7.45 7.75 88.55
CA LYS A 137 -7.22 6.65 89.51
C LYS A 137 -6.48 7.07 90.80
N GLY A 138 -6.24 8.37 91.03
CA GLY A 138 -5.72 8.91 92.29
C GLY A 138 -6.76 9.78 92.97
#